data_AF-A0A3N1AX44-F1
#
_entry.id   AF-A0A3N1AX44-F1
#
_cell.length_a   1.000
_cell.length_b   1.000
_cell.length_c   1.000
_cell.angle_alpha   90.00
_cell.angle_beta   90.00
_cell.angle_gamma   90.00
#
_symmetry.space_group_name_H-M   'P 1'
#
loop_
_entity.id
_entity.type
_entity.pdbx_description
1 polymer ?
#
loop_
_entity_poly.entity_id
_entity_poly.type
_entity_poly.pdbx_seq_one_letter_code
_entity_poly.pdbx_strand_id
1 'polypeptide(L)'
;MGQLSYLAVLAGCLFAAIWLEPALRVNVLRRWRRLALTLLAVVAVFVAWDLAAIAVGHWSFDPAQTTGVLLPGRLPLDELLFFVVVPICTVLGFEAVRAVRTPPGRPRRPDDRWSAGDEADHRPAGDEADADRRRVR
;
A
#
# COMPACT_ATOMS: atom_id res chain seq x y z
N MET A 1 -13.83 -19.81 -20.79
CA MET A 1 -13.61 -18.36 -20.54
C MET A 1 -12.10 -18.21 -20.36
N GLY A 2 -11.44 -17.55 -21.31
CA GLY A 2 -10.07 -17.87 -21.73
C GLY A 2 -8.94 -17.29 -20.89
N GLN A 3 -7.73 -17.74 -21.20
CA GLN A 3 -6.43 -17.35 -20.63
C GLN A 3 -6.23 -15.82 -20.57
N LEU A 4 -6.94 -15.07 -21.41
CA LEU A 4 -6.93 -13.60 -21.45
C LEU A 4 -7.69 -12.93 -20.31
N SER A 5 -8.49 -13.67 -19.52
CA SER A 5 -9.29 -13.09 -18.43
C SER A 5 -8.40 -12.44 -17.38
N TYR A 6 -7.24 -13.04 -17.10
CA TYR A 6 -6.27 -12.47 -16.16
C TYR A 6 -5.73 -11.13 -16.71
N LEU A 7 -5.23 -11.12 -17.95
CA LEU A 7 -4.77 -9.89 -18.59
C LEU A 7 -5.85 -8.80 -18.63
N ALA A 8 -7.11 -9.17 -18.90
CA ALA A 8 -8.22 -8.23 -18.93
C ALA A 8 -8.48 -7.58 -17.56
N VAL A 9 -8.39 -8.36 -16.47
CA VAL A 9 -8.50 -7.83 -15.11
C VAL A 9 -7.33 -6.89 -14.80
N LEU A 10 -6.09 -7.29 -15.11
CA LEU A 10 -4.91 -6.45 -14.91
C LEU A 10 -5.01 -5.13 -15.69
N ALA A 11 -5.41 -5.20 -16.96
CA ALA A 11 -5.61 -4.04 -17.80
C ALA A 11 -6.74 -3.14 -17.26
N GLY A 12 -7.85 -3.72 -16.80
CA GLY A 12 -8.95 -2.99 -16.19
C GLY A 12 -8.54 -2.26 -14.91
N CYS A 13 -7.81 -2.93 -14.02
CA CYS A 13 -7.27 -2.33 -12.80
C CYS A 13 -6.30 -1.18 -13.13
N LEU A 14 -5.36 -1.41 -14.05
CA LEU A 14 -4.39 -0.40 -14.45
C LEU A 14 -5.07 0.81 -15.09
N PHE A 15 -6.06 0.58 -15.95
CA PHE A 15 -6.83 1.63 -16.59
C PHE A 15 -7.57 2.49 -15.56
N ALA A 16 -8.26 1.86 -14.60
CA ALA A 16 -8.92 2.56 -13.51
C ALA A 16 -7.94 3.40 -12.66
N ALA A 17 -6.75 2.85 -12.39
CA ALA A 17 -5.72 3.55 -11.64
C ALA A 17 -5.11 4.74 -12.41
N ILE A 18 -4.79 4.57 -13.69
CA ILE A 18 -4.24 5.63 -14.54
C ILE A 18 -5.26 6.76 -14.73
N TRP A 19 -6.56 6.43 -14.86
CA TRP A 19 -7.62 7.42 -15.00
C TRP A 19 -7.71 8.41 -13.82
N LEU A 20 -7.32 7.98 -12.61
CA LEU A 20 -7.30 8.82 -11.42
C LEU A 20 -6.21 9.91 -11.48
N GLU A 21 -5.12 9.69 -12.23
CA GLU A 21 -4.00 10.62 -12.27
C GLU A 21 -4.37 12.01 -12.86
N PRO A 22 -5.00 12.13 -14.05
CA PRO A 22 -5.47 13.42 -14.55
C PRO A 22 -6.63 13.98 -13.72
N ALA A 23 -7.51 13.12 -13.19
CA ALA A 23 -8.66 13.53 -12.38
C ALA A 23 -8.26 14.22 -11.07
N LEU A 24 -7.20 13.74 -10.41
CA LEU A 24 -6.75 14.21 -9.09
C LEU A 24 -5.39 14.92 -9.11
N ARG A 25 -4.77 15.08 -10.30
CA ARG A 25 -3.45 15.70 -10.51
C ARG A 25 -2.36 15.14 -9.60
N VAL A 26 -2.34 13.81 -9.49
CA VAL A 26 -1.53 13.10 -8.49
C VAL A 26 -0.02 13.11 -8.83
N ASN A 27 0.35 13.36 -10.10
CA ASN A 27 1.74 13.57 -10.57
C ASN A 27 2.73 12.45 -10.20
N VAL A 28 2.23 11.23 -10.00
CA VAL A 28 3.04 10.07 -9.64
C VAL A 28 3.93 9.66 -10.81
N LEU A 29 3.39 9.62 -12.04
CA LEU A 29 4.16 9.28 -13.23
C LEU A 29 5.24 10.32 -13.55
N ARG A 30 5.08 11.56 -13.06
CA ARG A 30 6.09 12.61 -13.18
C ARG A 30 7.36 12.31 -12.36
N ARG A 31 7.28 11.41 -11.37
CA ARG A 31 8.41 10.90 -10.58
C ARG A 31 8.75 9.45 -10.95
N TRP A 32 8.72 9.13 -12.25
CA TRP A 32 8.95 7.79 -12.80
C TRP A 32 10.17 7.06 -12.21
N ARG A 33 11.27 7.78 -11.91
CA ARG A 33 12.48 7.17 -11.32
C ARG A 33 12.21 6.54 -9.95
N ARG A 34 11.42 7.20 -9.09
CA ARG A 34 11.10 6.66 -7.77
C ARG A 34 10.17 5.46 -7.89
N LEU A 35 9.17 5.55 -8.77
CA LEU A 35 8.28 4.44 -9.08
C LEU A 35 9.08 3.24 -9.61
N ALA A 36 9.99 3.46 -10.55
CA ALA A 36 10.84 2.42 -11.11
C ALA A 36 11.71 1.74 -10.07
N LEU A 37 12.32 2.49 -9.13
CA LEU A 37 13.10 1.89 -8.03
C LEU A 37 12.22 1.05 -7.09
N THR A 38 11.02 1.54 -6.74
CA THR A 38 10.07 0.77 -5.94
C THR A 38 9.66 -0.51 -6.66
N LEU A 39 9.29 -0.42 -7.94
CA LEU A 39 8.90 -1.58 -8.74
C LEU A 39 10.05 -2.56 -8.88
N LEU A 40 11.28 -2.08 -9.12
CA LEU A 40 12.45 -2.95 -9.22
C LEU A 40 12.66 -3.74 -7.93
N ALA A 41 12.59 -3.08 -6.77
CA ALA A 41 12.75 -3.75 -5.48
C ALA A 41 11.64 -4.80 -5.26
N VAL A 42 10.39 -4.44 -5.53
CA VAL A 42 9.24 -5.34 -5.37
C VAL A 42 9.35 -6.54 -6.31
N VAL A 43 9.51 -6.29 -7.62
CA VAL A 43 9.64 -7.33 -8.64
C VAL A 43 10.80 -8.26 -8.32
N ALA A 44 11.97 -7.74 -7.92
CA ALA A 44 13.12 -8.57 -7.60
C ALA A 44 12.85 -9.54 -6.44
N VAL A 45 12.22 -9.07 -5.37
CA VAL A 45 11.92 -9.91 -4.19
C VAL A 45 10.88 -10.98 -4.53
N PHE A 46 9.78 -10.60 -5.18
CA PHE A 46 8.69 -11.55 -5.46
C PHE A 46 9.06 -12.55 -6.55
N VAL A 47 9.75 -12.12 -7.62
CA VAL A 47 10.23 -13.05 -8.66
C VAL A 47 11.23 -14.05 -8.07
N ALA A 48 12.17 -13.60 -7.23
CA ALA A 48 13.12 -14.51 -6.60
C ALA A 48 12.42 -15.54 -5.71
N TRP A 49 11.42 -15.10 -4.95
CA TRP A 49 10.61 -15.97 -4.10
C TRP A 49 9.82 -17.00 -4.90
N ASP A 50 9.11 -16.57 -5.93
CA ASP A 50 8.30 -17.46 -6.79
C ASP A 50 9.17 -18.50 -7.47
N LEU A 51 10.31 -18.09 -8.04
CA LEU A 51 11.26 -19.01 -8.64
C LEU A 51 11.77 -20.05 -7.63
N ALA A 52 12.03 -19.66 -6.39
CA ALA A 52 12.41 -20.59 -5.33
C ALA A 52 11.28 -21.57 -5.00
N ALA A 53 10.03 -21.10 -4.89
CA ALA A 53 8.88 -21.96 -4.60
C ALA A 53 8.60 -22.97 -5.74
N ILE A 54 8.74 -22.54 -6.99
CA ILE A 54 8.61 -23.40 -8.17
C ILE A 54 9.74 -24.43 -8.21
N ALA A 55 10.98 -24.02 -7.92
CA ALA A 55 12.14 -24.90 -7.94
C ALA A 55 12.05 -26.03 -6.90
N VAL A 56 11.45 -25.77 -5.74
CA VAL A 56 11.19 -26.75 -4.68
C VAL A 56 9.92 -27.59 -4.97
N GLY A 57 9.11 -27.19 -5.94
CA GLY A 57 7.85 -27.86 -6.27
C GLY A 57 6.73 -27.61 -5.24
N HIS A 58 6.88 -26.56 -4.42
CA HIS A 58 5.83 -26.15 -3.47
C HIS A 58 4.59 -25.60 -4.20
N TRP A 59 4.78 -25.03 -5.38
CA TRP A 59 3.71 -24.43 -6.17
C TRP A 59 3.98 -24.55 -7.66
N SER A 60 2.90 -24.66 -8.45
CA SER A 60 2.95 -24.67 -9.91
C SER A 60 1.77 -23.89 -10.48
N PHE A 61 2.00 -23.18 -11.58
CA PHE A 61 0.94 -22.45 -12.27
C PHE A 61 0.16 -23.35 -13.22
N ASP A 62 -1.16 -23.16 -13.27
CA ASP A 62 -2.02 -23.84 -14.24
C ASP A 62 -1.86 -23.17 -15.63
N PRO A 63 -1.32 -23.87 -16.63
CA PRO A 63 -1.17 -23.34 -17.99
C PRO A 63 -2.52 -23.07 -18.69
N ALA A 64 -3.63 -23.63 -18.20
CA ALA A 64 -4.96 -23.34 -18.75
C ALA A 64 -5.46 -21.92 -18.40
N GLN A 65 -4.90 -21.32 -17.34
CA GLN A 65 -5.33 -20.02 -16.79
C GLN A 65 -4.35 -18.88 -17.07
N THR A 66 -3.20 -19.19 -17.66
CA THR A 66 -2.15 -18.22 -18.00
C THR A 66 -1.97 -18.15 -19.51
N THR A 67 -1.33 -17.08 -20.00
CA THR A 67 -1.14 -16.85 -21.44
C THR A 67 -0.25 -17.89 -22.15
N GLY A 68 0.38 -18.79 -21.39
CA GLY A 68 1.31 -19.79 -21.90
C GLY A 68 2.72 -19.25 -22.17
N VAL A 69 2.94 -17.94 -22.01
CA VAL A 69 4.27 -17.34 -22.12
C VAL A 69 5.02 -17.55 -20.81
N LEU A 70 6.06 -18.38 -20.86
CA LEU A 70 6.90 -18.70 -19.70
C LEU A 70 8.25 -18.00 -19.80
N LEU A 71 8.66 -17.38 -18.71
CA LEU A 71 9.98 -16.80 -18.48
C LEU A 71 10.95 -17.88 -17.96
N PRO A 72 12.27 -17.61 -17.95
CA PRO A 72 13.26 -18.52 -17.36
C PRO A 72 12.85 -18.93 -15.93
N GLY A 73 12.91 -20.23 -15.63
CA GLY A 73 12.46 -20.76 -14.34
C GLY A 73 10.96 -21.07 -14.25
N ARG A 74 10.26 -21.15 -15.39
CA ARG A 74 8.83 -21.54 -15.50
C ARG A 74 7.85 -20.54 -14.87
N LEU A 75 8.26 -19.29 -14.72
CA LEU A 75 7.40 -18.20 -14.26
C LEU A 75 6.52 -17.67 -15.41
N PRO A 76 5.19 -17.67 -15.31
CA PRO A 76 4.32 -17.08 -16.32
C PRO A 76 4.52 -15.57 -16.44
N LEU A 77 4.40 -15.03 -17.66
CA LEU A 77 4.41 -13.59 -17.91
C LEU A 77 3.31 -12.85 -17.13
N ASP A 78 2.15 -13.49 -16.97
CA ASP A 78 1.02 -12.97 -16.22
C ASP A 78 1.39 -12.59 -14.78
N GLU A 79 2.25 -13.38 -14.13
CA GLU A 79 2.72 -13.13 -12.75
C GLU A 79 3.69 -11.95 -12.69
N LEU A 80 4.60 -11.85 -13.67
CA LEU A 80 5.47 -10.69 -13.76
C LEU A 80 4.66 -9.40 -13.97
N LEU A 81 3.62 -9.45 -14.81
CA LEU A 81 2.70 -8.33 -15.00
C LEU A 81 1.95 -8.01 -13.72
N PHE A 82 1.53 -9.02 -12.95
CA PHE A 82 0.89 -8.81 -11.65
C PHE A 82 1.81 -8.05 -10.68
N PHE A 83 3.08 -8.45 -10.55
CA PHE A 83 4.06 -7.77 -9.70
C PHE A 83 4.38 -6.34 -10.12
N VAL A 84 4.04 -5.94 -11.34
CA VAL A 84 4.19 -4.57 -11.82
C VAL A 84 2.90 -3.78 -11.66
N VAL A 85 1.78 -4.33 -12.15
CA VAL A 85 0.49 -3.64 -12.23
C VAL A 85 -0.07 -3.39 -10.83
N VAL A 86 -0.05 -4.39 -9.94
CA VAL A 86 -0.65 -4.25 -8.61
C VAL A 86 0.03 -3.15 -7.79
N PRO A 87 1.37 -3.11 -7.66
CA PRO A 87 2.02 -2.01 -6.94
C PRO A 87 1.78 -0.64 -7.56
N ILE A 88 1.71 -0.52 -8.90
CA ILE A 88 1.34 0.74 -9.57
C ILE A 88 -0.05 1.17 -9.14
N CYS A 89 -1.05 0.28 -9.21
CA CYS A 89 -2.42 0.53 -8.78
C CYS A 89 -2.47 0.95 -7.30
N THR A 90 -1.70 0.28 -6.43
CA THR A 90 -1.62 0.62 -5.00
C THR A 90 -1.06 2.02 -4.77
N VAL A 91 0.04 2.40 -5.44
CA VAL A 91 0.64 3.73 -5.29
C VAL A 91 -0.28 4.83 -5.82
N LEU A 92 -0.87 4.63 -6.99
CA LEU A 92 -1.82 5.59 -7.58
C LEU A 92 -3.06 5.74 -6.72
N GLY A 93 -3.64 4.64 -6.24
CA GLY A 93 -4.79 4.66 -5.33
C GLY A 93 -4.48 5.34 -4.00
N PHE A 94 -3.31 5.07 -3.42
CA PHE A 94 -2.88 5.70 -2.16
C PHE A 94 -2.74 7.22 -2.31
N GLU A 95 -2.04 7.69 -3.36
CA GLU A 95 -1.85 9.11 -3.59
C GLU A 95 -3.16 9.81 -4.01
N ALA A 96 -4.07 9.11 -4.69
CA ALA A 96 -5.42 9.60 -4.96
C ALA A 96 -6.21 9.85 -3.65
N VAL A 97 -6.21 8.89 -2.72
CA VAL A 97 -6.85 9.06 -1.40
C VAL A 97 -6.20 10.21 -0.63
N ARG A 98 -4.87 10.33 -0.69
CA ARG A 98 -4.12 11.40 -0.02
C ARG A 98 -4.45 12.78 -0.58
N ALA A 99 -4.60 12.90 -1.90
CA ALA A 99 -5.02 14.14 -2.56
C ALA A 99 -6.42 14.57 -2.11
N VAL A 100 -7.36 13.63 -1.97
CA VAL A 100 -8.72 13.91 -1.47
C VAL A 100 -8.71 14.31 0.00
N ARG A 101 -7.92 13.63 0.85
CA ARG A 101 -7.86 13.89 2.30
C ARG A 101 -7.07 15.14 2.69
N THR A 102 -6.17 15.61 1.83
CA THR A 102 -5.35 16.81 2.08
C THR A 102 -5.60 17.87 1.00
N PRO A 103 -6.76 18.55 1.01
CA PRO A 103 -7.01 19.63 0.08
C PRO A 103 -5.96 20.73 0.21
N PRO A 104 -5.54 21.37 -0.89
CA PRO A 104 -4.65 22.52 -0.84
C PRO A 104 -5.26 23.61 0.05
N GLY A 105 -4.59 23.94 1.16
CA GLY A 105 -5.02 24.97 2.11
C GLY A 105 -5.14 24.51 3.58
N ARG A 106 -5.05 23.22 3.90
CA ARG A 106 -5.00 22.77 5.31
C ARG A 106 -3.57 22.99 5.86
N PRO A 107 -3.36 23.83 6.89
CA PRO A 107 -2.05 23.94 7.53
C PRO A 107 -1.65 22.58 8.11
N ARG A 108 -0.38 22.19 7.93
CA ARG A 108 0.19 21.07 8.70
C ARG A 108 0.09 21.46 10.18
N ARG A 109 -0.75 20.76 10.94
CA ARG A 109 -0.82 20.98 12.39
C ARG A 109 0.49 20.43 12.97
N PRO A 110 1.26 21.23 13.74
CA PRO A 110 2.54 20.77 14.31
C PRO A 110 2.42 19.63 15.32
N ASP A 111 1.21 19.32 15.78
CA ASP A 111 0.96 18.55 17.01
C ASP A 111 0.79 17.03 16.78
N ASP A 112 0.92 16.55 15.54
CA ASP A 112 0.73 15.13 15.22
C ASP A 112 1.97 14.26 15.58
N ARG A 113 3.00 14.88 16.18
CA ARG A 113 4.12 14.15 16.80
C ARG A 113 3.66 13.61 18.16
N TRP A 114 3.09 12.41 18.15
CA TRP A 114 3.12 11.51 19.30
C TRP A 114 2.32 11.99 20.53
N SER A 115 1.00 11.81 20.50
CA SER A 115 0.15 11.83 21.72
C SER A 115 0.22 10.53 22.52
N ALA A 116 1.28 9.71 22.38
CA ALA A 116 1.46 8.49 23.19
C ALA A 116 1.96 8.80 24.63
N GLY A 117 1.70 10.01 25.13
CA GLY A 117 2.03 10.48 26.48
C GLY A 117 0.83 10.93 27.31
N ASP A 118 -0.37 11.08 26.72
CA ASP A 118 -1.56 11.54 27.45
C ASP A 118 -2.33 10.42 28.18
N GLU A 119 -1.76 9.20 28.24
CA GLU A 119 -2.33 8.08 28.98
C GLU A 119 -1.87 8.04 30.46
N ALA A 120 -1.20 9.09 30.95
CA ALA A 120 -0.66 9.16 32.31
C ALA A 120 -1.36 10.16 33.25
N ASP A 121 -2.48 10.78 32.85
CA ASP A 121 -3.27 11.63 33.74
C ASP A 121 -4.69 11.09 33.97
N HIS A 122 -4.75 9.86 34.47
CA HIS A 122 -5.85 9.38 35.28
C HIS A 122 -5.37 9.24 36.73
N ARG A 123 -5.10 10.37 37.39
CA ARG A 123 -5.31 10.44 38.84
C ARG A 123 -6.75 10.88 39.08
N PRO A 124 -7.58 10.08 39.76
CA PRO A 124 -8.88 10.55 40.20
C PRO A 124 -8.66 11.71 41.19
N ALA A 125 -9.21 12.87 40.87
CA ALA A 125 -9.29 14.01 41.77
C ALA A 125 -10.19 13.63 42.96
N GLY A 126 -9.58 13.19 44.05
CA GLY A 126 -10.27 12.89 45.29
C GLY A 126 -9.30 12.51 46.38
N ASP A 127 -8.80 13.51 47.13
CA ASP A 127 -8.72 13.45 48.61
C ASP A 127 -8.10 14.68 49.31
N GLU A 128 -7.83 15.80 48.62
CA GLU A 128 -7.16 16.94 49.30
C GLU A 128 -8.10 17.96 49.97
N ALA A 129 -9.43 17.81 49.82
CA ALA A 129 -10.39 18.76 50.39
C ALA A 129 -10.87 18.45 51.83
N ASP A 130 -10.58 17.27 52.41
CA ASP A 130 -11.02 16.92 53.78
C ASP A 130 -9.91 17.08 54.86
N ALA A 131 -8.65 17.29 54.46
CA ALA A 131 -7.55 17.40 55.43
C ALA A 131 -7.49 18.76 56.15
N ASP A 132 -7.99 19.83 55.53
CA ASP A 132 -7.92 21.18 56.10
C ASP A 132 -9.10 21.49 57.03
N ARG A 133 -10.22 20.75 56.91
CA ARG A 133 -11.41 20.94 57.77
C ARG A 133 -11.30 20.31 59.16
N ARG A 134 -10.29 19.47 59.42
CA ARG A 134 -10.11 18.78 60.72
C ARG A 134 -9.06 19.42 61.63
N ARG A 135 -8.35 20.46 61.19
CA ARG A 135 -7.35 21.18 62.03
C ARG A 135 -7.90 22.39 62.78
N VAL A 136 -9.17 22.75 62.57
CA VAL A 136 -9.82 23.93 63.20
C VAL A 136 -10.97 23.51 64.14
N ARG A 137 -10.88 22.32 64.75
CA ARG A 137 -11.72 21.92 65.88
C ARG A 137 -10.87 21.59 67.10
#